data_AF-A0A9D8CV92-F1
#
_entry.id   AF-A0A9D8CV92-F1
#
_cell.length_a   1.000
_cell.length_b   1.000
_cell.length_c   1.000
_cell.angle_alpha   90.00
_cell.angle_beta   90.00
_cell.angle_gamma   90.00
#
_symmetry.space_group_name_H-M   'P 1'
#
loop_
_entity.id
_entity.type
_entity.pdbx_description
1 polymer ?
#
loop_
_entity_poly.entity_id
_entity_poly.type
_entity_poly.pdbx_seq_one_letter_code
_entity_poly.pdbx_strand_id
1 'polypeptide(L)'
;MLAIRMTRHGAKKRPFFHIVVADSRSPRDGRFIEKLGTYNPLLPREHAQRVTLDKERIAHWLKAGAQPSDRVARFLAQAEMMKPRERREQTKKPQPRAKAQERMKAAAGAAEGGEKEAAAS
;
A
#
# COMPACT_ATOMS: atom_id res chain seq x y z
N MET A 1 3.61 21.39 -8.24
CA MET A 1 4.71 20.41 -8.08
C MET A 1 4.44 19.23 -9.00
N LEU A 2 5.47 18.51 -9.44
CA LEU A 2 5.26 17.24 -10.14
C LEU A 2 4.91 16.14 -9.13
N ALA A 3 3.84 15.42 -9.42
CA ALA A 3 3.35 14.33 -8.59
C ALA A 3 3.28 13.04 -9.39
N ILE A 4 3.80 11.95 -8.82
CA ILE A 4 3.53 10.60 -9.31
C ILE A 4 2.27 10.10 -8.59
N ARG A 5 1.17 10.05 -9.33
CA ARG A 5 -0.17 9.80 -8.78
C ARG A 5 -0.92 8.75 -9.58
N MET A 6 -2.00 8.26 -8.99
CA MET A 6 -2.89 7.30 -9.63
C MET A 6 -4.11 8.01 -10.21
N THR A 7 -4.42 7.76 -11.47
CA THR A 7 -5.69 8.17 -12.08
C THR A 7 -6.62 6.97 -12.10
N ARG A 8 -7.91 7.21 -11.84
CA ARG A 8 -8.89 6.12 -11.85
C ARG A 8 -9.34 5.89 -13.29
N HIS A 9 -9.24 4.65 -13.71
CA HIS A 9 -9.80 4.13 -14.93
C HIS A 9 -10.76 2.98 -14.62
N GLY A 10 -11.49 2.55 -15.64
CA GLY A 10 -12.40 1.42 -15.53
C GLY A 10 -13.82 1.79 -15.12
N ALA A 11 -14.71 0.83 -15.35
CA ALA A 11 -16.14 1.01 -15.20
C ALA A 11 -16.58 1.08 -13.73
N LYS A 12 -17.89 1.29 -13.54
CA LYS A 12 -18.54 1.17 -12.23
C LYS A 12 -18.27 -0.23 -11.66
N LYS A 13 -17.90 -0.32 -10.37
CA LYS A 13 -17.52 -1.56 -9.67
C LYS A 13 -16.33 -2.33 -10.26
N ARG A 14 -15.61 -1.78 -11.24
CA ARG A 14 -14.41 -2.38 -11.84
C ARG A 14 -13.25 -1.37 -11.80
N PRO A 15 -12.64 -1.13 -10.62
CA PRO A 15 -11.56 -0.17 -10.49
C PRO A 15 -10.29 -0.64 -11.22
N PHE A 16 -9.73 0.23 -12.04
CA PHE A 16 -8.42 0.09 -12.64
C PHE A 16 -7.67 1.41 -12.46
N PHE A 17 -6.35 1.39 -12.34
CA PHE A 17 -5.60 2.63 -12.13
C PHE A 17 -4.41 2.73 -13.07
N HIS A 18 -4.17 3.92 -13.60
CA HIS A 18 -2.92 4.24 -14.26
C HIS A 18 -2.03 5.02 -13.28
N ILE A 19 -0.75 4.68 -13.27
CA ILE A 19 0.27 5.43 -12.54
C ILE A 19 0.85 6.43 -13.52
N VAL A 20 0.73 7.73 -13.22
CA VAL A 20 1.10 8.81 -14.13
C VAL A 20 1.90 9.89 -13.41
N VAL A 21 2.71 10.63 -14.17
CA VAL A 21 3.29 11.90 -13.75
C VAL A 21 2.39 13.03 -14.21
N ALA A 22 2.01 13.93 -13.30
CA ALA A 22 1.24 15.11 -13.63
C ALA A 22 1.60 16.28 -12.71
N ASP A 23 1.26 17.50 -13.12
CA ASP A 23 1.24 18.64 -12.20
C ASP A 23 0.17 18.41 -11.12
N SER A 24 0.53 18.73 -9.88
CA SER A 24 -0.34 18.56 -8.71
C SER A 24 -1.66 19.33 -8.81
N ARG A 25 -1.69 20.44 -9.54
CA ARG A 25 -2.89 21.28 -9.73
C ARG A 25 -3.83 20.73 -10.79
N SER A 26 -3.36 19.84 -11.67
CA SER A 26 -4.20 19.21 -12.69
C SER A 26 -5.26 18.31 -12.05
N PRO A 27 -6.49 18.23 -12.59
CA PRO A 27 -7.54 17.35 -12.05
C PRO A 27 -7.11 15.87 -12.08
N ARG A 28 -7.68 15.05 -11.19
CA ARG A 28 -7.24 13.65 -10.96
C ARG A 28 -7.14 12.85 -12.27
N ASP A 29 -8.20 12.87 -13.06
CA ASP A 29 -8.32 12.07 -14.29
C ASP A 29 -8.12 12.91 -15.56
N GLY A 30 -7.51 14.09 -15.45
CA GLY A 30 -7.26 14.98 -16.59
C GLY A 30 -5.88 14.79 -17.23
N ARG A 31 -5.34 15.88 -17.79
CA ARG A 31 -4.05 15.89 -18.49
C ARG A 31 -2.91 15.47 -17.55
N PHE A 32 -2.15 14.49 -18.00
CA PHE A 32 -0.89 14.04 -17.41
C PHE A 32 0.24 14.21 -18.43
N ILE A 33 1.48 14.14 -17.96
CA ILE A 33 2.70 14.28 -18.77
C ILE A 33 3.05 12.93 -19.38
N GLU A 34 3.15 11.91 -18.53
CA GLU A 34 3.59 10.57 -18.92
C GLU A 34 2.92 9.48 -18.08
N LYS A 35 2.65 8.34 -18.69
CA LYS A 35 2.15 7.14 -18.01
C LYS A 35 3.33 6.22 -17.69
N LEU A 36 3.48 5.90 -16.41
CA LEU A 36 4.60 5.11 -15.87
C LEU A 36 4.21 3.67 -15.52
N GLY A 37 2.93 3.33 -15.53
CA GLY A 37 2.51 2.01 -15.11
C GLY A 37 1.00 1.85 -14.91
N THR A 38 0.61 0.70 -14.37
CA THR A 38 -0.78 0.39 -14.03
C THR A 38 -0.88 -0.31 -12.69
N TYR A 39 -2.07 -0.22 -12.08
CA TYR A 39 -2.43 -0.98 -10.90
C TYR A 39 -3.85 -1.51 -11.03
N ASN A 40 -3.99 -2.82 -10.88
CA ASN A 40 -5.27 -3.52 -10.86
C ASN A 40 -5.53 -4.13 -9.47
N PRO A 41 -6.37 -3.52 -8.61
CA PRO A 41 -6.65 -4.04 -7.28
C PRO A 41 -7.48 -5.34 -7.29
N LEU A 42 -8.14 -5.68 -8.40
CA LEU A 42 -8.98 -6.87 -8.51
C LEU A 42 -8.14 -8.15 -8.65
N LEU A 43 -6.87 -8.02 -9.01
CA LEU A 43 -5.97 -9.17 -9.09
C LEU A 43 -5.42 -9.55 -7.71
N PRO A 44 -5.21 -10.86 -7.46
CA PRO A 44 -4.54 -11.36 -6.26
C PRO A 44 -3.20 -10.68 -6.01
N ARG A 45 -2.79 -10.55 -4.75
CA ARG A 45 -1.61 -9.76 -4.35
C ARG A 45 -0.33 -10.20 -5.06
N GLU A 46 -0.19 -11.49 -5.31
CA GLU A 46 1.01 -12.13 -5.88
C GLU A 46 1.01 -12.12 -7.42
N HIS A 47 -0.09 -11.67 -8.04
CA HIS A 47 -0.19 -11.66 -9.48
C HIS A 47 0.75 -10.60 -10.09
N ALA A 48 1.63 -11.00 -11.02
CA ALA A 48 2.64 -10.11 -11.61
C ALA A 48 2.03 -8.86 -12.28
N GLN A 49 0.89 -9.02 -12.97
CA GLN A 49 0.20 -7.90 -13.63
C GLN A 49 -0.62 -7.01 -12.69
N ARG A 50 -0.61 -7.28 -11.37
CA ARG A 50 -1.32 -6.46 -10.41
C ARG A 50 -0.76 -5.05 -10.37
N VAL A 51 0.56 -4.91 -10.44
CA VAL A 51 1.28 -3.63 -10.46
C VAL A 51 2.34 -3.74 -11.54
N THR A 52 2.24 -2.91 -12.58
CA THR A 52 3.28 -2.78 -13.60
C THR A 52 3.90 -1.39 -13.49
N LEU A 53 5.23 -1.33 -13.55
CA LEU A 53 6.01 -0.11 -13.33
C LEU A 53 7.14 -0.06 -14.36
N ASP A 54 7.25 1.06 -15.07
CA ASP A 54 8.41 1.40 -15.88
C ASP A 54 9.52 1.95 -14.97
N LYS A 55 10.49 1.09 -14.65
CA LYS A 55 11.55 1.39 -13.69
C LYS A 55 12.43 2.56 -14.13
N GLU A 56 12.75 2.63 -15.42
CA GLU A 56 13.69 3.61 -15.95
C GLU A 56 13.07 5.02 -15.94
N ARG A 57 11.83 5.12 -16.40
CA ARG A 57 11.12 6.40 -16.42
C ARG A 57 10.80 6.89 -15.01
N ILE A 58 10.40 6.00 -14.11
CA ILE A 58 10.20 6.35 -12.70
C ILE A 58 11.49 6.92 -12.09
N ALA A 59 12.63 6.25 -12.28
CA ALA A 59 13.91 6.71 -11.76
C ALA A 59 14.29 8.10 -12.28
N HIS A 60 14.03 8.38 -13.57
CA HIS A 60 14.22 9.71 -14.15
C HIS A 60 13.37 10.78 -13.45
N TRP A 61 12.07 10.52 -13.28
CA TRP A 61 11.16 11.49 -12.66
C TRP A 61 11.40 11.69 -11.16
N LEU A 62 11.84 10.65 -10.45
CA LEU A 62 12.27 10.77 -9.05
C LEU A 62 13.51 11.68 -8.92
N LYS A 63 14.49 11.55 -9.83
CA LYS A 63 15.65 12.46 -9.89
C LYS A 63 15.26 13.89 -10.24
N ALA A 64 14.23 14.07 -11.08
CA ALA A 64 13.67 15.39 -11.40
C ALA A 64 12.83 16.01 -10.25
N GLY A 65 12.72 15.33 -9.09
CA GLY A 65 12.03 15.85 -7.91
C GLY A 65 10.52 15.55 -7.87
N ALA A 66 10.01 14.66 -8.73
CA ALA A 66 8.62 14.26 -8.67
C ALA A 66 8.30 13.51 -7.35
N GLN A 67 7.24 13.93 -6.66
CA GLN A 67 6.86 13.35 -5.38
C GLN A 67 5.78 12.28 -5.56
N PRO A 68 6.01 11.02 -5.14
CA PRO A 68 4.99 9.98 -5.20
C PRO A 68 3.96 10.12 -4.08
N SER A 69 2.70 9.84 -4.41
CA SER A 69 1.62 9.62 -3.42
C SER A 69 1.90 8.40 -2.53
N ASP A 70 1.27 8.32 -1.34
CA ASP A 70 1.51 7.24 -0.35
C ASP A 70 1.39 5.84 -0.95
N ARG A 71 0.31 5.59 -1.71
CA ARG A 71 0.09 4.27 -2.32
C ARG A 71 1.15 3.92 -3.35
N VAL A 72 1.54 4.88 -4.19
CA VAL A 72 2.60 4.71 -5.18
C VAL A 72 3.94 4.48 -4.49
N ALA A 73 4.26 5.25 -3.44
CA ALA A 73 5.49 5.08 -2.66
C ALA A 73 5.61 3.65 -2.08
N ARG A 74 4.50 3.03 -1.68
CA ARG A 74 4.49 1.62 -1.25
C ARG A 74 4.83 0.66 -2.37
N PHE A 75 4.30 0.87 -3.57
CA PHE A 75 4.68 0.06 -4.74
C PHE A 75 6.14 0.24 -5.13
N LEU A 76 6.65 1.48 -5.08
CA LEU A 76 8.05 1.78 -5.34
C LEU A 76 8.98 1.15 -4.30
N ALA A 77 8.55 1.10 -3.04
CA ALA A 77 9.30 0.43 -1.98
C ALA A 77 9.33 -1.09 -2.16
N GLN A 78 8.22 -1.70 -2.59
CA GLN A 78 8.19 -3.14 -2.94
C GLN A 78 9.06 -3.45 -4.17
N ALA A 79 9.24 -2.48 -5.06
CA ALA A 79 10.12 -2.59 -6.24
C ALA A 79 11.57 -2.11 -5.95
N GLU A 80 11.92 -1.89 -4.68
CA GLU A 80 13.25 -1.50 -4.20
C GLU A 80 13.79 -0.18 -4.77
N MET A 81 12.91 0.69 -5.30
CA MET A 81 13.30 2.00 -5.83
C MET A 81 13.35 3.11 -4.78
N MET A 82 12.69 2.89 -3.64
CA MET A 82 12.62 3.85 -2.55
C MET A 82 12.56 3.14 -1.20
N LYS A 83 13.09 3.76 -0.16
CA LYS A 83 12.89 3.26 1.20
C LYS A 83 11.39 3.32 1.55
N PRO A 84 10.84 2.29 2.21
CA PRO A 84 9.48 2.36 2.74
C PRO A 84 9.35 3.62 3.62
N ARG A 85 8.31 4.41 3.38
CA ARG A 85 8.01 5.53 4.28
C ARG A 85 7.69 4.97 5.66
N GLU A 86 8.31 5.55 6.69
CA GLU A 86 8.05 5.18 8.07
C GLU A 86 6.55 5.29 8.36
N ARG A 87 5.95 4.17 8.75
CA ARG A 87 4.57 4.17 9.20
C ARG A 87 4.56 4.89 10.53
N ARG A 88 3.88 6.03 10.60
CA ARG A 88 3.61 6.71 11.87
C ARG A 88 2.99 5.69 12.83
N GLU A 89 3.68 5.40 13.93
CA GLU A 89 3.22 4.43 14.91
C GLU A 89 1.85 4.90 15.42
N GLN A 90 0.84 4.03 15.30
CA GLN A 90 -0.49 4.37 15.76
C GLN A 90 -0.43 4.52 17.28
N THR A 91 -0.70 5.72 17.77
CA THR A 91 -0.69 6.01 19.21
C THR A 91 -1.54 4.97 19.95
N LYS A 92 -1.00 4.34 20.99
CA LYS A 92 -1.62 3.28 21.82
C LYS A 92 -2.90 3.71 22.57
N LYS A 93 -3.46 4.88 22.26
CA LYS A 93 -4.67 5.46 22.86
C LYS A 93 -5.96 4.63 22.65
N PRO A 94 -6.17 3.87 21.55
CA PRO A 94 -7.31 2.98 21.43
C PRO A 94 -7.01 1.56 21.92
N GLN A 95 -6.00 1.36 22.79
CA GLN A 95 -5.82 0.06 23.40
C GLN A 95 -6.99 -0.21 24.36
N PRO A 96 -7.57 -1.43 24.34
CA PRO A 96 -8.60 -1.81 25.29
C PRO A 96 -8.04 -1.65 26.71
N ARG A 97 -8.88 -1.23 27.65
CA ARG A 97 -8.51 -1.04 29.07
C ARG A 97 -7.81 -2.30 29.60
N ALA A 98 -6.88 -2.14 30.55
CA ALA A 98 -6.05 -3.24 31.09
C ALA A 98 -6.84 -4.53 31.42
N LYS A 99 -8.04 -4.40 31.99
CA LYS A 99 -8.94 -5.53 32.29
C LYS A 99 -9.39 -6.33 31.06
N ALA A 100 -9.59 -5.67 29.91
CA ALA A 100 -9.90 -6.34 28.65
C ALA A 100 -8.65 -6.97 28.01
N GLN A 101 -7.46 -6.40 28.24
CA GLN A 101 -6.20 -7.01 27.81
C GLN A 101 -5.86 -8.27 28.59
N GLU A 102 -6.09 -8.28 29.91
CA GLU A 102 -5.95 -9.50 30.72
C GLU A 102 -6.92 -10.58 30.28
N ARG A 103 -8.18 -10.24 30.00
CA ARG A 103 -9.16 -11.21 29.49
C ARG A 103 -8.78 -11.79 28.12
N MET A 104 -8.26 -10.95 27.22
CA MET A 104 -7.78 -11.41 25.91
C MET A 104 -6.51 -12.26 26.01
N LYS A 105 -5.59 -11.91 26.92
CA LYS A 105 -4.38 -12.70 27.19
C LYS A 105 -4.68 -14.02 27.91
N ALA A 106 -5.65 -14.04 28.83
CA ALA A 106 -6.10 -15.26 29.51
C ALA A 106 -6.84 -16.19 28.55
N ALA A 107 -7.68 -15.66 27.66
CA ALA A 107 -8.31 -16.43 26.60
C ALA A 107 -7.31 -16.98 25.58
N ALA A 108 -6.29 -16.19 25.21
CA ALA A 108 -5.21 -16.66 24.33
C ALA A 108 -4.32 -17.72 25.00
N GLY A 109 -3.98 -17.55 26.29
CA GLY A 109 -3.19 -18.51 27.05
C GLY A 109 -3.93 -19.83 27.32
N ALA A 110 -5.25 -19.79 27.52
CA ALA A 110 -6.07 -20.98 27.67
C ALA A 110 -6.20 -21.77 26.35
N ALA A 111 -6.24 -21.07 25.20
CA ALA A 111 -6.23 -21.71 23.89
C ALA A 111 -4.87 -22.35 23.55
N GLU A 112 -3.75 -21.70 23.88
CA GLU A 112 -2.41 -22.29 23.72
C GLU A 112 -2.14 -23.46 24.67
N GLY A 113 -2.74 -23.47 25.87
CA GLY A 113 -2.66 -24.59 26.81
C GLY A 113 -3.37 -25.83 26.30
N GLY A 114 -4.58 -25.67 25.74
CA GLY A 114 -5.34 -26.78 25.17
C GLY A 114 -4.72 -27.39 23.90
N GLU A 115 -4.03 -26.58 23.09
CA GLU A 115 -3.35 -27.07 21.88
C GLU A 115 -2.08 -27.87 22.20
N LYS A 116 -1.38 -27.55 23.31
CA LYS A 116 -0.20 -28.31 23.77
C LYS A 116 -0.56 -29.61 24.47
N GLU A 117 -1.73 -29.70 25.10
CA GLU A 117 -2.21 -30.93 25.76
C GLU A 117 -2.75 -31.95 24.74
N ALA A 118 -3.36 -31.49 23.64
CA ALA A 118 -3.85 -32.36 22.56
C ALA A 118 -2.75 -32.90 21.61
N ALA A 119 -1.58 -32.25 21.55
CA ALA A 119 -0.46 -32.70 20.71
C ALA A 119 0.52 -33.66 21.44
N ALA A 120 0.30 -33.90 22.73
CA ALA A 120 1.12 -34.79 23.56
C ALA A 120 0.43 -36.14 23.91
N SER A 121 -0.73 -36.43 23.28
CA SER A 121 -1.45 -37.71 23.36
C SER A 121 -1.42 -38.46 22.03
#